data_AF-A0A089YX81-F1
#
_entry.id   AF-A0A089YX81-F1
#
_cell.length_a   1.000
_cell.length_b   1.000
_cell.length_c   1.000
_cell.angle_alpha   90.00
_cell.angle_beta   90.00
_cell.angle_gamma   90.00
#
_symmetry.space_group_name_H-M   'P 1'
#
loop_
_entity.id
_entity.type
_entity.pdbx_description
1 polymer ?
#
loop_
_entity_poly.entity_id
_entity_poly.type
_entity_poly.pdbx_seq_one_letter_code
_entity_poly.pdbx_strand_id
1 'polypeptide(L)' 'MGNLVGYAHLIEAMGLKAIGVKKPALVQPVTRIERINGALAVPQAVAPEAGDFLAHIIFALKHEGVNPSILAQCP' A
#
# COMPACT_ATOMS: atom_id res chain seq x y z
N MET A 1 -11.61 10.77 -2.17
CA MET A 1 -10.68 9.89 -1.43
C MET A 1 -9.70 9.29 -2.43
N GLY A 2 -8.39 9.33 -2.17
CA GLY A 2 -7.41 8.68 -3.06
C GLY A 2 -7.45 7.16 -2.88
N ASN A 3 -7.20 6.41 -3.96
CA ASN A 3 -7.12 4.94 -3.87
C ASN A 3 -5.94 4.53 -3.00
N LEU A 4 -6.19 3.70 -1.99
CA LEU A 4 -5.16 3.12 -1.14
C LEU A 4 -4.38 2.06 -1.92
N VAL A 5 -3.09 1.97 -1.63
CA VAL A 5 -2.17 1.03 -2.28
C VAL A 5 -1.38 0.26 -1.23
N GLY A 6 -0.81 -0.87 -1.63
CA GLY A 6 0.06 -1.69 -0.79
C GLY A 6 -0.60 -2.16 0.50
N TYR A 7 0.09 -2.01 1.62
CA TYR A 7 -0.38 -2.52 2.91
C TYR A 7 -1.69 -1.86 3.38
N ALA A 8 -1.88 -0.58 3.10
CA ALA A 8 -3.09 0.13 3.53
C ALA A 8 -4.34 -0.43 2.83
N HIS A 9 -4.21 -0.74 1.54
CA HIS A 9 -5.25 -1.40 0.77
C HIS A 9 -5.53 -2.82 1.28
N LEU A 10 -4.49 -3.61 1.57
CA LEU A 10 -4.65 -4.97 2.08
C LEU A 10 -5.40 -5.00 3.42
N ILE A 11 -5.06 -4.07 4.33
CA ILE A 11 -5.76 -3.95 5.61
C ILE A 11 -7.25 -3.67 5.41
N GLU A 12 -7.59 -2.72 4.55
CA GLU A 12 -8.99 -2.34 4.31
C GLU A 12 -9.76 -3.42 3.56
N ALA A 13 -9.21 -3.92 2.45
CA ALA A 13 -9.88 -4.88 1.57
C ALA A 13 -10.07 -6.25 2.22
N MET A 14 -9.14 -6.67 3.10
CA MET A 14 -9.21 -7.97 3.79
C MET A 14 -9.66 -7.86 5.26
N GLY A 15 -9.89 -6.65 5.78
CA GLY A 15 -10.27 -6.44 7.18
C GLY A 15 -9.22 -6.89 8.19
N LEU A 16 -7.93 -6.74 7.86
CA LEU A 16 -6.83 -7.22 8.71
C LEU A 16 -6.76 -6.40 10.01
N LYS A 17 -6.42 -7.05 11.13
CA LYS A 17 -6.28 -6.38 12.44
C LYS A 17 -4.86 -5.87 12.68
N ALA A 18 -4.03 -5.86 11.65
CA ALA A 18 -2.63 -5.48 11.75
C ALA A 18 -2.47 -3.99 12.08
N ILE A 19 -1.77 -3.69 13.17
CA ILE A 19 -1.32 -2.34 13.50
C ILE A 19 0.03 -2.13 12.79
N GLY A 20 0.16 -1.14 11.90
CA GLY A 20 1.48 -0.90 11.32
C GLY A 20 1.65 0.08 10.17
N VAL A 21 0.58 0.48 9.47
CA VAL A 21 0.76 1.43 8.35
C VAL A 21 0.85 2.86 8.88
N LYS A 22 2.05 3.25 9.30
CA LYS A 22 2.35 4.62 9.75
C LYS A 22 2.33 5.64 8.60
N LYS A 23 2.58 5.17 7.38
CA LYS A 23 2.74 6.00 6.18
C LYS A 23 2.03 5.32 5.00
N PRO A 24 0.71 5.49 4.86
CA PRO A 24 -0.04 4.77 3.84
C PRO A 24 0.41 5.17 2.44
N ALA A 25 0.39 4.19 1.53
CA ALA A 25 0.56 4.44 0.11
C ALA A 25 -0.78 4.84 -0.51
N LEU A 26 -0.77 5.97 -1.23
CA LEU A 26 -1.95 6.61 -1.77
C LEU A 26 -1.69 6.98 -3.23
N VAL A 27 -2.66 6.73 -4.11
CA VAL A 27 -2.59 7.25 -5.48
C VAL A 27 -2.74 8.76 -5.45
N GLN A 28 -1.75 9.47 -5.99
CA GLN A 28 -1.68 10.93 -6.04
C GLN A 28 -1.16 11.38 -7.41
N PRO A 29 -1.42 12.64 -7.82
CA PRO A 29 -0.96 13.18 -9.10
C PRO A 29 0.54 13.52 -9.05
N VAL A 30 1.37 12.48 -8.93
CA VAL A 30 2.84 12.54 -8.92
C VAL A 30 3.40 11.77 -10.10
N THR A 31 4.58 12.15 -10.57
CA THR A 31 5.25 11.49 -11.71
C THR A 31 6.17 10.34 -11.28
N ARG A 32 6.48 10.25 -9.98
CA ARG A 32 7.27 9.17 -9.38
C ARG A 32 6.77 8.87 -7.97
N ILE A 33 7.15 7.71 -7.44
CA ILE A 33 6.89 7.36 -6.04
C ILE A 33 7.77 8.23 -5.14
N GLU A 34 7.14 8.97 -4.25
CA GLU A 34 7.85 9.84 -3.30
C GLU A 34 7.10 9.97 -1.98
N ARG A 35 7.82 10.40 -0.94
CA ARG A 35 7.24 10.58 0.40
C ARG A 35 6.81 12.03 0.58
N ILE A 36 5.52 12.26 0.76
CA ILE A 36 4.94 13.60 0.94
C ILE A 36 4.08 13.59 2.19
N ASN A 37 4.31 14.52 3.11
CA ASN A 37 3.49 14.73 4.32
C ASN A 37 3.21 13.45 5.13
N GLY A 38 4.17 12.53 5.17
CA GLY A 38 4.03 11.26 5.91
C GLY A 38 3.24 10.17 5.18
N ALA A 39 2.87 10.35 3.92
CA ALA A 39 2.32 9.31 3.05
C ALA A 39 3.32 8.97 1.93
N LEU A 40 3.13 7.80 1.32
CA LEU A 40 3.82 7.43 0.10
C LEU A 40 2.90 7.79 -1.08
N ALA A 41 3.25 8.85 -1.80
CA ALA A 41 2.54 9.29 -2.99
C ALA A 41 2.90 8.37 -4.16
N VAL A 42 1.89 7.75 -4.77
CA VAL A 42 2.06 6.75 -5.83
C VAL A 42 1.42 7.26 -7.13
N PRO A 43 2.15 7.29 -8.26
CA PRO A 43 1.56 7.55 -9.57
C PRO A 43 0.51 6.49 -9.92
N GLN A 44 -0.58 6.89 -10.58
CA GLN A 44 -1.60 5.95 -11.03
C GLN A 44 -1.04 4.86 -11.95
N ALA A 45 -0.03 5.19 -12.77
CA ALA A 45 0.60 4.26 -13.72
C ALA A 45 1.36 3.09 -13.07
N VAL A 46 1.72 3.21 -11.78
CA VAL A 46 2.44 2.15 -11.04
C VAL A 46 1.62 1.58 -9.88
N ALA A 47 0.41 2.10 -9.68
CA ALA A 47 -0.51 1.61 -8.67
C ALA A 47 -1.06 0.24 -9.14
N PRO A 48 -0.93 -0.81 -8.32
CA PRO A 48 -1.64 -2.06 -8.53
C PRO A 48 -3.15 -1.87 -8.66
N GLU A 49 -3.80 -2.81 -9.36
CA GLU A 49 -5.26 -2.87 -9.40
C GLU A 49 -5.81 -3.35 -8.05
N ALA A 50 -6.94 -2.78 -7.62
CA ALA A 50 -7.54 -3.08 -6.30
C ALA A 50 -7.88 -4.57 -6.09
N GLY A 51 -8.08 -5.35 -7.17
CA GLY A 51 -8.32 -6.79 -7.06
C GLY A 51 -7.04 -7.64 -6.97
N ASP A 52 -5.88 -7.07 -7.30
CA ASP A 52 -4.62 -7.81 -7.40
C ASP A 52 -3.83 -7.73 -6.09
N PHE A 53 -4.27 -8.51 -5.10
CA PHE A 53 -3.65 -8.51 -3.78
C PHE A 53 -2.16 -8.87 -3.79
N LEU A 54 -1.73 -9.74 -4.71
CA LEU A 54 -0.31 -10.09 -4.84
C LEU A 54 0.51 -8.89 -5.32
N ALA A 55 0.03 -8.16 -6.33
CA ALA A 55 0.68 -6.94 -6.77
C ALA A 55 0.74 -5.88 -5.66
N HIS A 56 -0.30 -5.77 -4.83
CA HIS A 56 -0.28 -4.92 -3.63
C HIS A 56 0.79 -5.38 -2.61
N ILE A 57 0.93 -6.68 -2.35
CA ILE A 57 1.97 -7.21 -1.45
C ILE A 57 3.37 -6.91 -2.00
N ILE A 58 3.62 -7.20 -3.28
CA ILE A 58 4.93 -6.97 -3.92
C ILE A 58 5.28 -5.48 -3.92
N PHE A 59 4.30 -4.62 -4.25
CA PHE A 59 4.46 -3.17 -4.18
C PHE A 59 4.88 -2.73 -2.78
N ALA A 60 4.18 -3.20 -1.75
CA ALA A 60 4.43 -2.84 -0.37
C ALA A 60 5.84 -3.29 0.08
N LEU A 61 6.25 -4.51 -0.25
CA LEU A 61 7.59 -5.01 0.03
C LEU A 61 8.69 -4.14 -0.59
N LYS A 62 8.46 -3.67 -1.83
CA LYS A 62 9.43 -2.86 -2.59
C LYS A 62 9.52 -1.41 -2.09
N HIS A 63 8.41 -0.82 -1.65
CA HIS A 63 8.32 0.63 -1.41
C HIS A 63 8.01 1.02 0.03
N GLU A 64 7.25 0.20 0.76
CA GLU A 64 6.89 0.41 2.16
C GLU A 64 7.80 -0.38 3.11
N GLY A 65 8.44 -1.46 2.63
CA GLY A 65 9.31 -2.35 3.39
C GLY A 65 8.59 -3.62 3.84
N VAL A 66 9.27 -4.46 4.62
CA VAL A 66 8.70 -5.72 5.14
C VAL A 66 7.89 -5.44 6.41
N ASN A 67 6.62 -5.84 6.42
CA ASN A 67 5.75 -5.77 7.60
C ASN A 67 5.21 -7.17 7.97
N PRO A 68 5.90 -7.93 8.83
CA PRO A 68 5.51 -9.30 9.18
C PRO A 68 4.11 -9.40 9.79
N SER A 69 3.66 -8.39 10.55
CA SER A 69 2.34 -8.38 11.18
C SER A 69 1.20 -8.37 10.16
N ILE A 70 1.41 -7.75 9.00
CA ILE A 70 0.45 -7.72 7.90
C ILE A 70 0.58 -8.99 7.06
N LEU A 71 1.81 -9.36 6.69
CA LEU A 71 2.08 -10.54 5.85
C LEU A 71 1.59 -11.84 6.50
N ALA A 72 1.70 -11.98 7.82
CA ALA A 72 1.23 -13.16 8.55
C ALA A 72 -0.31 -13.33 8.56
N GLN A 73 -1.06 -12.29 8.19
CA GLN A 73 -2.53 -12.32 8.12
C GLN A 73 -3.04 -12.35 6.68
N CYS A 74 -2.16 -12.20 5.68
CA CYS A 74 -2.53 -12.35 4.29
C CYS A 74 -2.70 -13.86 3.98
N PRO A 75 -3.78 -14.26 3.29
CA PRO A 75 -4.08 -15.66 2.98
C PRO A 75 -3.13 -16.27 1.93
#